data_AF-A0A8T1QCK2-F1
#
_entry.id   AF-A0A8T1QCK2-F1
#
_cell.length_a   1.000
_cell.length_b   1.000
_cell.length_c   1.000
_cell.angle_alpha   90.00
_cell.angle_beta   90.00
_cell.angle_gamma   90.00
#
_symmetry.space_group_name_H-M   'P 1'
#
loop_
_entity.id
_entity.type
_entity.pdbx_description
1 polymer ?
#
loop_
_entity_poly.entity_id
_entity_poly.type
_entity_poly.pdbx_seq_one_letter_code
_entity_poly.pdbx_strand_id
1 'polypeptide(L)'
;MAGDAPVPQSIGNSNCSSHSSKKPKDKKKKKKKKRGGSKKKMTAEQTRAFKSVSEWVFLEQPSSLPNSAASSVVDDFGVQKTLGKGGEKLVFEFHSHSKFSDGFMSPLKLVERAHGNGVNVLALTDHDTMSGIPEALEAARRFGIKIIPGVEISTIFSSSVESELVEPVHILAYYSSCGPARSEELEKFLANIRDGRFLRAKNMVLKLNKLKLPIKWEHVSRIAGKGVAPGRMHVARAMVEAGYVENLKQAFARYLFDGGPAYSTGSEPLAEEAIQLICKTGGMAVLAHPWALKNPVAVVRRLKDAGLHGMEVYRSDGKLAVYSDLADAYGLLKLGGSDYHGRGGHGESELGSVNLPVLAVYDFLEVARPIWCAAIRDILKSYAEEPSDSNLARIMRFGRTRIFKGGSPFSCGKDLIDRCLSLWLTNEERQNVEFDAIRLKLSHISINQAGLQHMFNSNWKWEDPLLVILVPANKSKPEANAIDSSGTIPPSSPALATVQLPQSLKALGWFSYQL
;
A
#
# COMPACT_ATOMS: atom_id res chain seq x y z
N MET A 1 -84.32 5.76 -8.10
CA MET A 1 -83.63 5.29 -6.88
C MET A 1 -82.34 6.11 -6.82
N ALA A 2 -82.27 7.27 -6.15
CA ALA A 2 -82.60 7.60 -4.74
C ALA A 2 -81.54 7.05 -3.76
N GLY A 3 -80.89 7.85 -2.92
CA GLY A 3 -80.90 9.33 -2.87
C GLY A 3 -80.13 9.93 -1.67
N ASP A 4 -79.58 11.13 -1.89
CA ASP A 4 -79.27 12.24 -0.94
C ASP A 4 -78.44 12.03 0.37
N ALA A 5 -78.05 13.18 0.94
CA ALA A 5 -77.26 13.38 2.18
C ALA A 5 -78.19 13.87 3.34
N PRO A 6 -77.84 14.68 4.40
CA PRO A 6 -76.64 15.49 4.69
C PRO A 6 -76.19 15.47 6.19
N VAL A 7 -75.75 16.63 6.72
CA VAL A 7 -75.01 16.88 8.00
C VAL A 7 -75.80 17.82 8.94
N PRO A 8 -75.55 17.78 10.28
CA PRO A 8 -75.47 18.99 11.13
C PRO A 8 -74.14 19.02 11.94
N GLN A 9 -73.42 20.15 12.13
CA GLN A 9 -73.73 21.38 12.91
C GLN A 9 -73.99 21.13 14.42
N SER A 10 -73.63 22.01 15.38
CA SER A 10 -72.98 23.36 15.38
C SER A 10 -71.88 23.38 16.49
N ILE A 11 -71.35 24.42 17.17
CA ILE A 11 -71.59 25.86 17.50
C ILE A 11 -70.17 26.49 17.70
N GLY A 12 -69.82 27.78 17.52
CA GLY A 12 -70.54 29.02 17.16
C GLY A 12 -69.58 30.25 17.21
N ASN A 13 -70.04 31.41 17.72
CA ASN A 13 -69.34 32.70 17.67
C ASN A 13 -68.88 33.24 19.04
N SER A 14 -67.79 34.03 19.08
CA SER A 14 -67.81 35.43 19.58
C SER A 14 -66.44 36.14 19.51
N ASN A 15 -66.39 37.30 18.85
CA ASN A 15 -65.38 38.33 19.12
C ASN A 15 -65.90 39.27 20.20
N CYS A 16 -65.07 39.67 21.17
CA CYS A 16 -65.06 41.07 21.62
C CYS A 16 -63.74 41.46 22.29
N SER A 17 -63.49 42.76 22.38
CA SER A 17 -62.24 43.35 22.87
C SER A 17 -62.43 44.11 24.18
N SER A 18 -61.35 44.35 24.93
CA SER A 18 -60.98 45.71 25.39
C SER A 18 -59.85 45.70 26.44
N HIS A 19 -58.99 46.73 26.37
CA HIS A 19 -58.23 47.38 27.47
C HIS A 19 -57.34 46.54 28.45
N SER A 20 -56.27 47.08 29.08
CA SER A 20 -55.19 47.97 28.63
C SER A 20 -54.12 48.11 29.75
N SER A 21 -52.87 48.36 29.36
CA SER A 21 -51.79 48.99 30.18
C SER A 21 -50.94 48.17 31.18
N LYS A 22 -49.60 48.26 30.96
CA LYS A 22 -48.49 48.46 31.91
C LYS A 22 -48.27 47.50 33.13
N LYS A 23 -47.28 46.59 32.95
CA LYS A 23 -46.05 46.31 33.77
C LYS A 23 -46.08 46.37 35.34
N PRO A 24 -45.17 45.66 36.08
CA PRO A 24 -44.15 44.67 35.66
C PRO A 24 -44.16 43.34 36.47
N LYS A 25 -43.37 42.33 36.07
CA LYS A 25 -42.72 41.34 36.97
C LYS A 25 -41.65 40.47 36.26
N ASP A 26 -40.85 39.79 37.07
CA ASP A 26 -39.43 39.47 36.89
C ASP A 26 -38.96 38.50 35.77
N LYS A 27 -37.76 38.81 35.24
CA LYS A 27 -37.01 37.97 34.28
C LYS A 27 -36.29 36.79 34.97
N LYS A 28 -36.97 35.68 35.29
CA LYS A 28 -36.28 34.41 35.62
C LYS A 28 -35.64 33.75 34.38
N LYS A 29 -34.48 34.28 33.94
CA LYS A 29 -33.62 33.64 32.92
C LYS A 29 -33.14 32.25 33.40
N LYS A 30 -33.78 31.16 32.96
CA LYS A 30 -33.21 29.81 33.05
C LYS A 30 -31.91 29.75 32.20
N LYS A 31 -30.74 29.92 32.84
CA LYS A 31 -29.44 29.65 32.21
C LYS A 31 -29.41 28.19 31.77
N LYS A 32 -29.45 27.90 30.45
CA LYS A 32 -28.97 26.61 29.92
C LYS A 32 -27.51 26.47 30.37
N LYS A 33 -27.21 25.55 31.30
CA LYS A 33 -25.81 25.17 31.60
C LYS A 33 -25.21 24.63 30.31
N LYS A 34 -24.27 25.36 29.70
CA LYS A 34 -23.34 24.74 28.73
C LYS A 34 -22.64 23.61 29.50
N ARG A 35 -22.86 22.35 29.11
CA ARG A 35 -21.98 21.25 29.48
C ARG A 35 -20.65 21.49 28.76
N GLY A 36 -19.78 22.28 29.39
CA GLY A 36 -18.38 22.37 28.96
C GLY A 36 -17.75 21.00 29.19
N GLY A 37 -17.61 20.22 28.12
CA GLY A 37 -16.82 19.00 28.17
C GLY A 37 -15.38 19.39 28.46
N SER A 38 -14.91 19.14 29.68
CA SER A 38 -13.49 19.31 30.00
C SER A 38 -12.70 18.41 29.06
N LYS A 39 -11.82 18.98 28.22
CA LYS A 39 -10.88 18.17 27.44
C LYS A 39 -10.15 17.25 28.42
N LYS A 40 -10.29 15.93 28.25
CA LYS A 40 -9.70 14.95 29.16
C LYS A 40 -8.18 15.13 29.07
N LYS A 41 -7.55 15.54 30.16
CA LYS A 41 -6.09 15.77 30.20
C LYS A 41 -5.39 14.45 29.87
N MET A 42 -4.44 14.48 28.95
CA MET A 42 -3.66 13.31 28.55
C MET A 42 -2.89 12.75 29.74
N THR A 43 -2.68 11.42 29.77
CA THR A 43 -1.77 10.80 30.74
C THR A 43 -0.32 11.22 30.47
N ALA A 44 0.58 11.02 31.43
CA ALA A 44 2.01 11.29 31.23
C ALA A 44 2.59 10.45 30.07
N GLU A 45 2.21 9.18 30.03
CA GLU A 45 2.48 8.22 28.94
C GLU A 45 1.95 8.71 27.59
N GLN A 46 0.67 9.09 27.49
CA GLN A 46 0.11 9.67 26.25
C GLN A 46 0.84 10.94 25.82
N THR A 47 1.33 11.73 26.78
CA THR A 47 2.11 12.95 26.50
C THR A 47 3.51 12.60 25.98
N ARG A 48 4.18 11.58 26.55
CA ARG A 48 5.47 11.04 26.05
C ARG A 48 5.32 10.48 24.64
N ALA A 49 4.32 9.63 24.42
CA ALA A 49 4.02 9.03 23.12
C ALA A 49 3.70 10.11 22.08
N PHE A 50 2.86 11.09 22.40
CA PHE A 50 2.57 12.21 21.50
C PHE A 50 3.80 13.04 21.17
N LYS A 51 4.68 13.32 22.16
CA LYS A 51 5.93 14.03 21.92
C LYS A 51 6.82 13.24 20.95
N SER A 52 7.12 11.97 21.26
CA SER A 52 8.01 11.10 20.47
C SER A 52 7.49 10.87 19.05
N VAL A 53 6.19 10.59 18.88
CA VAL A 53 5.58 10.42 17.56
C VAL A 53 5.57 11.74 16.79
N SER A 54 5.29 12.90 17.43
CA SER A 54 5.36 14.20 16.75
C SER A 54 6.79 14.53 16.30
N GLU A 55 7.79 14.29 17.15
CA GLU A 55 9.20 14.48 16.82
C GLU A 55 9.60 13.60 15.63
N TRP A 56 9.18 12.33 15.58
CA TRP A 56 9.36 11.47 14.41
C TRP A 56 8.67 12.01 13.17
N VAL A 57 7.37 12.36 13.24
CA VAL A 57 6.58 12.88 12.11
C VAL A 57 7.25 14.12 11.50
N PHE A 58 7.70 15.05 12.35
CA PHE A 58 8.22 16.35 11.95
C PHE A 58 9.75 16.46 11.97
N LEU A 59 10.49 15.34 12.00
CA LEU A 59 11.97 15.22 11.97
C LEU A 59 12.71 16.16 11.00
N GLU A 60 12.03 16.60 9.94
CA GLU A 60 12.59 17.33 8.80
C GLU A 60 12.18 18.81 8.76
N GLN A 61 11.36 19.27 9.71
CA GLN A 61 11.11 20.71 9.91
C GLN A 61 12.33 21.31 10.64
N PRO A 62 13.03 22.32 10.09
CA PRO A 62 14.09 22.99 10.83
C PRO A 62 13.51 23.65 12.08
N SER A 63 14.19 23.50 13.22
CA SER A 63 13.75 23.92 14.56
C SER A 63 13.71 25.45 14.79
N SER A 64 13.60 26.23 13.71
CA SER A 64 13.74 27.68 13.67
C SER A 64 12.41 28.41 13.39
N LEU A 65 11.31 27.94 13.99
CA LEU A 65 10.09 28.73 14.16
C LEU A 65 9.95 29.07 15.66
N PRO A 66 10.28 30.30 16.09
CA PRO A 66 10.25 30.66 17.50
C PRO A 66 8.82 30.74 18.03
N ASN A 67 8.66 30.47 19.34
CA ASN A 67 7.40 30.60 20.07
C ASN A 67 6.99 32.07 20.29
N SER A 68 6.70 32.82 19.22
CA SER A 68 6.30 34.23 19.33
C SER A 68 5.32 34.69 18.24
N ALA A 69 4.09 34.98 18.68
CA ALA A 69 3.03 35.70 17.96
C ALA A 69 2.49 35.06 16.66
N ALA A 70 1.30 35.52 16.24
CA ALA A 70 0.72 35.12 14.96
C ALA A 70 1.23 36.07 13.87
N SER A 71 2.00 35.53 12.92
CA SER A 71 2.34 36.19 11.66
C SER A 71 2.02 35.25 10.52
N SER A 72 1.22 35.70 9.56
CA SER A 72 0.85 34.93 8.37
C SER A 72 1.99 35.00 7.35
N VAL A 73 2.97 34.12 7.47
CA VAL A 73 4.00 33.94 6.45
C VAL A 73 3.34 33.32 5.22
N VAL A 74 3.23 34.13 4.16
CA VAL A 74 2.79 33.71 2.84
C VAL A 74 4.01 33.15 2.11
N ASP A 75 3.87 31.97 1.50
CA ASP A 75 4.87 31.38 0.61
C ASP A 75 4.79 32.00 -0.78
N ASP A 76 5.84 31.93 -1.62
CA ASP A 76 5.89 32.56 -2.95
C ASP A 76 4.80 32.04 -3.93
N PHE A 77 4.14 30.94 -3.57
CA PHE A 77 3.00 30.35 -4.30
C PHE A 77 1.63 30.71 -3.71
N GLY A 78 1.55 31.70 -2.81
CA GLY A 78 0.29 32.25 -2.28
C GLY A 78 -0.48 31.35 -1.31
N VAL A 79 0.08 30.20 -0.92
CA VAL A 79 -0.59 29.25 0.00
C VAL A 79 -0.55 29.79 1.43
N GLN A 80 -1.72 30.14 1.95
CA GLN A 80 -1.86 30.76 3.27
C GLN A 80 -1.74 29.71 4.40
N LYS A 81 -0.54 29.58 4.99
CA LYS A 81 -0.27 28.68 6.15
C LYS A 81 -1.14 29.05 7.35
N THR A 82 -2.24 28.33 7.53
CA THR A 82 -3.09 28.39 8.73
C THR A 82 -2.50 27.52 9.85
N LEU A 83 -1.41 28.00 10.48
CA LEU A 83 -0.83 27.34 11.66
C LEU A 83 -1.89 27.27 12.79
N GLY A 84 -2.32 26.06 13.12
CA GLY A 84 -3.56 25.82 13.84
C GLY A 84 -3.47 26.08 15.34
N LYS A 85 -3.97 27.22 15.83
CA LYS A 85 -4.31 27.43 17.25
C LYS A 85 -5.49 26.52 17.68
N GLY A 86 -5.25 25.21 17.77
CA GLY A 86 -6.31 24.20 17.92
C GLY A 86 -5.99 22.97 18.79
N GLY A 87 -4.72 22.71 19.10
CA GLY A 87 -4.30 21.47 19.79
C GLY A 87 -4.32 20.29 18.82
N GLU A 88 -3.22 20.14 18.09
CA GLU A 88 -3.11 19.33 16.88
C GLU A 88 -3.36 17.84 17.16
N LYS A 89 -4.32 17.24 16.44
CA LYS A 89 -4.52 15.79 16.42
C LYS A 89 -3.64 15.23 15.30
N LEU A 90 -2.71 14.32 15.63
CA LEU A 90 -2.06 13.51 14.60
C LEU A 90 -3.06 12.53 13.98
N VAL A 91 -3.10 12.48 12.65
CA VAL A 91 -3.89 11.54 11.86
C VAL A 91 -2.95 10.66 11.06
N PHE A 92 -3.23 9.35 11.08
CA PHE A 92 -2.39 8.31 10.51
C PHE A 92 -3.20 7.50 9.51
N GLU A 93 -2.54 7.10 8.43
CA GLU A 93 -3.04 6.15 7.46
C GLU A 93 -1.94 5.11 7.20
N PHE A 94 -2.24 3.84 7.46
CA PHE A 94 -1.25 2.76 7.45
C PHE A 94 -1.56 1.69 6.37
N HIS A 95 -2.66 1.83 5.62
CA HIS A 95 -3.03 0.90 4.54
C HIS A 95 -3.75 1.66 3.42
N SER A 96 -3.09 1.86 2.27
CA SER A 96 -3.68 2.55 1.11
C SER A 96 -3.04 2.14 -0.23
N HIS A 97 -3.83 2.19 -1.30
CA HIS A 97 -3.48 1.68 -2.63
C HIS A 97 -3.54 2.76 -3.71
N SER A 98 -2.70 2.62 -4.74
CA SER A 98 -2.60 3.52 -5.90
C SER A 98 -2.76 2.79 -7.23
N LYS A 99 -2.75 3.54 -8.33
CA LYS A 99 -2.76 3.00 -9.70
C LYS A 99 -1.55 2.10 -10.04
N PHE A 100 -0.55 1.97 -9.18
CA PHE A 100 0.53 0.99 -9.38
C PHE A 100 0.11 -0.44 -9.01
N SER A 101 -0.96 -0.60 -8.24
CA SER A 101 -1.61 -1.89 -7.97
C SER A 101 -3.04 -1.92 -8.54
N ASP A 102 -4.08 -1.77 -7.71
CA ASP A 102 -5.46 -1.60 -8.16
C ASP A 102 -6.21 -0.47 -7.43
N GLY A 103 -5.51 0.57 -6.98
CA GLY A 103 -6.11 1.86 -6.68
C GLY A 103 -6.65 2.60 -7.92
N PHE A 104 -7.40 3.68 -7.68
CA PHE A 104 -7.96 4.59 -8.69
C PHE A 104 -7.23 5.94 -8.76
N MET A 105 -6.37 6.26 -7.77
CA MET A 105 -5.58 7.49 -7.72
C MET A 105 -4.10 7.20 -8.00
N SER A 106 -3.38 8.09 -8.69
CA SER A 106 -1.92 8.01 -8.70
C SER A 106 -1.38 8.38 -7.30
N PRO A 107 -0.17 7.97 -6.92
CA PRO A 107 0.43 8.35 -5.64
C PRO A 107 0.37 9.86 -5.34
N LEU A 108 0.53 10.74 -6.33
CA LEU A 108 0.31 12.19 -6.18
C LEU A 108 -1.11 12.51 -5.73
N LYS A 109 -2.14 12.00 -6.41
CA LYS A 109 -3.55 12.27 -6.04
C LYS A 109 -3.95 11.60 -4.73
N LEU A 110 -3.35 10.47 -4.39
CA LEU A 110 -3.50 9.80 -3.09
C LEU A 110 -2.98 10.69 -1.95
N VAL A 111 -1.76 11.23 -2.08
CA VAL A 111 -1.15 12.13 -1.09
C VAL A 111 -1.90 13.47 -1.00
N GLU A 112 -2.37 14.02 -2.12
CA GLU A 112 -3.19 15.24 -2.15
C GLU A 112 -4.54 15.02 -1.41
N ARG A 113 -5.18 13.86 -1.59
CA ARG A 113 -6.39 13.47 -0.84
C ARG A 113 -6.10 13.28 0.64
N ALA A 114 -5.00 12.59 0.98
CA ALA A 114 -4.57 12.41 2.37
C ALA A 114 -4.35 13.75 3.08
N HIS A 115 -3.71 14.71 2.41
CA HIS A 115 -3.51 16.07 2.93
C HIS A 115 -4.85 16.80 3.15
N GLY A 116 -5.78 16.73 2.18
CA GLY A 116 -7.12 17.27 2.32
C GLY A 116 -7.92 16.68 3.48
N ASN A 117 -7.67 15.41 3.83
CA ASN A 117 -8.26 14.72 4.98
C ASN A 117 -7.48 14.96 6.29
N GLY A 118 -6.39 15.73 6.27
CA GLY A 118 -5.57 16.08 7.45
C GLY A 118 -4.57 15.01 7.90
N VAL A 119 -4.29 14.01 7.06
CA VAL A 119 -3.33 12.92 7.34
C VAL A 119 -1.90 13.48 7.48
N ASN A 120 -1.20 13.12 8.56
CA ASN A 120 0.21 13.48 8.78
C ASN A 120 1.18 12.38 8.34
N VAL A 121 0.75 11.11 8.43
CA VAL A 121 1.54 9.93 8.05
C VAL A 121 0.72 9.04 7.14
N LEU A 122 1.27 8.68 5.99
CA LEU A 122 0.63 7.83 4.99
C LEU A 122 1.57 6.68 4.59
N ALA A 123 1.18 5.43 4.86
CA ALA A 123 1.77 4.28 4.19
C ALA A 123 1.10 4.07 2.84
N LEU A 124 1.89 4.05 1.77
CA LEU A 124 1.46 3.51 0.48
C LEU A 124 1.89 2.04 0.44
N THR A 125 0.93 1.15 0.26
CA THR A 125 1.07 -0.30 0.42
C THR A 125 0.47 -1.04 -0.78
N ASP A 126 0.73 -0.53 -1.99
CA ASP A 126 0.29 -1.13 -3.26
C ASP A 126 0.46 -2.66 -3.29
N HIS A 127 -0.55 -3.41 -3.74
CA HIS A 127 -0.43 -4.86 -3.89
C HIS A 127 0.79 -5.27 -4.73
N ASP A 128 1.63 -6.14 -4.16
CA ASP A 128 2.77 -6.79 -4.80
C ASP A 128 3.82 -5.83 -5.43
N THR A 129 3.84 -4.53 -5.07
CA THR A 129 4.80 -3.57 -5.65
C THR A 129 5.14 -2.39 -4.76
N MET A 130 6.36 -1.85 -4.94
CA MET A 130 6.82 -0.58 -4.35
C MET A 130 7.06 0.50 -5.42
N SER A 131 6.53 0.32 -6.65
CA SER A 131 6.78 1.25 -7.77
C SER A 131 6.16 2.65 -7.58
N GLY A 132 5.08 2.79 -6.79
CA GLY A 132 4.44 4.08 -6.51
C GLY A 132 5.15 4.95 -5.45
N ILE A 133 6.06 4.37 -4.66
CA ILE A 133 6.69 5.05 -3.52
C ILE A 133 7.48 6.32 -3.91
N PRO A 134 8.28 6.36 -5.00
CA PRO A 134 9.00 7.57 -5.40
C PRO A 134 8.08 8.75 -5.76
N GLU A 135 6.94 8.50 -6.43
CA GLU A 135 5.94 9.54 -6.71
C GLU A 135 5.26 10.02 -5.42
N ALA A 136 4.95 9.11 -4.49
CA ALA A 136 4.39 9.46 -3.17
C ALA A 136 5.34 10.38 -2.38
N LEU A 137 6.66 10.11 -2.39
CA LEU A 137 7.66 10.88 -1.67
C LEU A 137 7.79 12.33 -2.18
N GLU A 138 7.87 12.54 -3.50
CA GLU A 138 7.94 13.88 -4.13
C GLU A 138 6.58 14.61 -4.11
N ALA A 139 5.46 13.89 -3.99
CA ALA A 139 4.17 14.48 -3.64
C ALA A 139 4.17 14.97 -2.18
N ALA A 140 4.55 14.12 -1.23
CA ALA A 140 4.48 14.40 0.20
C ALA A 140 5.36 15.58 0.63
N ARG A 141 6.49 15.81 -0.07
CA ARG A 141 7.34 17.00 0.10
C ARG A 141 6.58 18.32 -0.04
N ARG A 142 5.55 18.40 -0.89
CA ARG A 142 4.71 19.60 -1.08
C ARG A 142 3.64 19.76 0.00
N PHE A 143 3.20 18.67 0.60
CA PHE A 143 2.04 18.62 1.50
C PHE A 143 2.40 18.45 2.99
N GLY A 144 3.70 18.33 3.32
CA GLY A 144 4.18 18.17 4.69
C GLY A 144 3.90 16.79 5.32
N ILE A 145 3.54 15.79 4.52
CA ILE A 145 3.21 14.43 4.96
C ILE A 145 4.49 13.60 5.13
N LYS A 146 4.52 12.68 6.09
CA LYS A 146 5.50 11.59 6.11
C LYS A 146 4.96 10.37 5.37
N ILE A 147 5.72 9.85 4.41
CA ILE A 147 5.44 8.57 3.77
C ILE A 147 6.14 7.46 4.55
N ILE A 148 5.45 6.35 4.79
CA ILE A 148 6.08 5.08 5.14
C ILE A 148 6.17 4.26 3.84
N PRO A 149 7.37 3.95 3.33
CA PRO A 149 7.54 3.01 2.22
C PRO A 149 6.98 1.63 2.58
N GLY A 150 6.04 1.11 1.80
CA GLY A 150 5.46 -0.21 2.05
C GLY A 150 4.97 -0.93 0.80
N VAL A 151 4.43 -2.12 1.03
CA VAL A 151 3.81 -3.02 0.05
C VAL A 151 2.86 -3.95 0.79
N GLU A 152 1.70 -4.26 0.21
CA GLU A 152 0.86 -5.37 0.66
C GLU A 152 1.17 -6.60 -0.19
N ILE A 153 1.75 -7.62 0.41
CA ILE A 153 2.17 -8.83 -0.29
C ILE A 153 1.01 -9.83 -0.32
N SER A 154 0.61 -10.26 -1.53
CA SER A 154 -0.34 -11.36 -1.72
C SER A 154 0.33 -12.68 -1.36
N THR A 155 -0.22 -13.39 -0.38
CA THR A 155 0.29 -14.69 0.07
C THR A 155 -0.86 -15.68 0.24
N ILE A 156 -0.51 -16.92 0.55
CA ILE A 156 -1.45 -17.97 0.94
C ILE A 156 -1.07 -18.58 2.28
N PHE A 157 -2.09 -19.08 2.99
CA PHE A 157 -1.91 -19.89 4.19
C PHE A 157 -2.60 -21.24 3.99
N SER A 158 -1.88 -22.33 4.21
CA SER A 158 -2.48 -23.66 4.38
C SER A 158 -2.42 -24.10 5.83
N SER A 159 -3.54 -24.62 6.34
CA SER A 159 -3.69 -25.00 7.75
C SER A 159 -2.78 -26.16 8.18
N SER A 160 -2.45 -27.10 7.28
CA SER A 160 -1.48 -28.19 7.47
C SER A 160 -0.83 -28.59 6.14
N VAL A 161 0.25 -29.37 6.20
CA VAL A 161 0.98 -29.89 5.01
C VAL A 161 0.09 -30.80 4.14
N GLU A 162 -0.92 -31.42 4.75
CA GLU A 162 -1.85 -32.38 4.13
C GLU A 162 -3.18 -31.72 3.71
N SER A 163 -3.36 -30.43 3.99
CA SER A 163 -4.61 -29.71 3.76
C SER A 163 -4.61 -28.99 2.41
N GLU A 164 -5.48 -29.43 1.49
CA GLU A 164 -5.82 -28.70 0.26
C GLU A 164 -6.57 -27.37 0.53
N LEU A 165 -7.07 -27.16 1.76
CA LEU A 165 -7.73 -25.92 2.16
C LEU A 165 -6.72 -24.80 2.41
N VAL A 166 -6.34 -24.16 1.31
CA VAL A 166 -5.59 -22.91 1.26
C VAL A 166 -6.55 -21.72 1.36
N GLU A 167 -6.21 -20.67 2.12
CA GLU A 167 -6.88 -19.38 2.07
C GLU A 167 -5.91 -18.22 1.73
N PRO A 168 -6.36 -17.20 0.95
CA PRO A 168 -5.54 -16.02 0.69
C PRO A 168 -5.29 -15.24 1.99
N VAL A 169 -4.04 -14.81 2.18
CA VAL A 169 -3.62 -13.96 3.31
C VAL A 169 -2.77 -12.83 2.76
N HIS A 170 -2.93 -11.62 3.27
CA HIS A 170 -2.13 -10.48 2.84
C HIS A 170 -1.24 -9.99 3.98
N ILE A 171 0.05 -9.76 3.69
CA ILE A 171 1.04 -9.29 4.65
C ILE A 171 1.52 -7.90 4.25
N LEU A 172 1.24 -6.90 5.07
CA LEU A 172 1.78 -5.54 4.96
C LEU A 172 3.24 -5.56 5.40
N ALA A 173 4.12 -4.95 4.59
CA ALA A 173 5.51 -4.72 4.92
C ALA A 173 5.78 -3.22 5.02
N TYR A 174 6.33 -2.76 6.15
CA TYR A 174 6.73 -1.35 6.32
C TYR A 174 8.24 -1.19 6.46
N TYR A 175 8.84 -0.42 5.57
CA TYR A 175 10.28 -0.14 5.51
C TYR A 175 10.59 1.30 5.95
N SER A 176 11.87 1.55 6.22
CA SER A 176 12.37 2.88 6.56
C SER A 176 12.40 3.80 5.34
N SER A 177 12.72 5.07 5.55
CA SER A 177 12.97 6.08 4.51
C SER A 177 14.20 5.81 3.60
N CYS A 178 14.92 4.70 3.76
CA CYS A 178 15.89 4.20 2.77
C CYS A 178 15.44 2.92 2.05
N GLY A 179 14.28 2.36 2.41
CA GLY A 179 13.74 1.14 1.82
C GLY A 179 14.37 -0.17 2.34
N PRO A 180 14.07 -1.30 1.68
CA PRO A 180 14.54 -2.64 2.05
C PRO A 180 16.04 -2.85 1.81
N ALA A 181 16.74 -3.45 2.78
CA ALA A 181 18.17 -3.71 2.71
C ALA A 181 18.57 -4.68 1.60
N ARG A 182 17.72 -5.68 1.32
CA ARG A 182 17.89 -6.63 0.21
C ARG A 182 16.87 -6.36 -0.89
N SER A 183 16.86 -5.12 -1.39
CA SER A 183 15.85 -4.63 -2.33
C SER A 183 15.66 -5.50 -3.58
N GLU A 184 16.74 -6.11 -4.09
CA GLU A 184 16.69 -7.01 -5.26
C GLU A 184 16.07 -8.37 -4.93
N GLU A 185 16.32 -8.91 -3.73
CA GLU A 185 15.70 -10.14 -3.26
C GLU A 185 14.19 -9.96 -3.09
N LEU A 186 13.77 -8.81 -2.53
CA LEU A 186 12.37 -8.42 -2.43
C LEU A 186 11.73 -8.19 -3.81
N GLU A 187 12.35 -7.39 -4.68
CA GLU A 187 11.77 -7.06 -6.00
C GLU A 187 11.63 -8.32 -6.87
N LYS A 188 12.56 -9.28 -6.77
CA LYS A 188 12.45 -10.60 -7.43
C LYS A 188 11.30 -11.43 -6.87
N PHE A 189 11.14 -11.49 -5.55
CA PHE A 189 10.01 -12.18 -4.90
C PHE A 189 8.67 -11.58 -5.34
N LEU A 190 8.56 -10.25 -5.30
CA LEU A 190 7.38 -9.52 -5.77
C LEU A 190 7.14 -9.70 -7.29
N ALA A 191 8.19 -9.82 -8.10
CA ALA A 191 8.05 -10.10 -9.55
C ALA A 191 7.35 -11.43 -9.81
N ASN A 192 7.79 -12.50 -9.15
CA ASN A 192 7.17 -13.83 -9.28
C ASN A 192 5.66 -13.80 -8.95
N ILE A 193 5.25 -13.04 -7.92
CA ILE A 193 3.84 -12.87 -7.53
C ILE A 193 3.06 -12.12 -8.63
N ARG A 194 3.66 -11.05 -9.19
CA ARG A 194 3.06 -10.26 -10.29
C ARG A 194 2.89 -11.07 -11.57
N ASP A 195 3.83 -11.94 -11.91
CA ASP A 195 3.75 -12.86 -13.06
C ASP A 195 2.65 -13.90 -12.85
N GLY A 196 2.55 -14.48 -11.64
CA GLY A 196 1.44 -15.35 -11.24
C GLY A 196 0.08 -14.64 -11.32
N ARG A 197 0.00 -13.38 -10.83
CA ARG A 197 -1.19 -12.51 -10.91
C ARG A 197 -1.60 -12.24 -12.36
N PHE A 198 -0.65 -12.07 -13.28
CA PHE A 198 -0.88 -11.88 -14.72
C PHE A 198 -1.46 -13.14 -15.41
N LEU A 199 -0.89 -14.32 -15.14
CA LEU A 199 -1.43 -15.59 -15.63
C LEU A 199 -2.83 -15.89 -15.06
N ARG A 200 -3.01 -15.68 -13.75
CA ARG A 200 -4.30 -15.77 -13.04
C ARG A 200 -5.36 -14.91 -13.72
N ALA A 201 -5.04 -13.67 -14.10
CA ALA A 201 -5.96 -12.78 -14.80
C ALA A 201 -6.35 -13.27 -16.20
N LYS A 202 -5.39 -13.77 -17.00
CA LYS A 202 -5.69 -14.39 -18.30
C LYS A 202 -6.64 -15.58 -18.14
N ASN A 203 -6.42 -16.42 -17.12
CA ASN A 203 -7.31 -17.54 -16.81
C ASN A 203 -8.73 -17.10 -16.42
N MET A 204 -8.89 -16.03 -15.63
CA MET A 204 -10.21 -15.47 -15.30
C MET A 204 -10.95 -14.96 -16.55
N VAL A 205 -10.26 -14.27 -17.47
CA VAL A 205 -10.84 -13.84 -18.76
C VAL A 205 -11.25 -15.04 -19.62
N LEU A 206 -10.42 -16.08 -19.71
CA LEU A 206 -10.77 -17.31 -20.43
C LEU A 206 -12.01 -18.01 -19.84
N LYS A 207 -12.18 -18.00 -18.50
CA LYS A 207 -13.39 -18.54 -17.86
C LYS A 207 -14.63 -17.70 -18.17
N LEU A 208 -14.55 -16.37 -18.10
CA LEU A 208 -15.66 -15.47 -18.50
C LEU A 208 -16.07 -15.65 -19.96
N ASN A 209 -15.09 -15.82 -20.86
CA ASN A 209 -15.35 -16.07 -22.28
C ASN A 209 -16.06 -17.42 -22.51
N LYS A 210 -15.72 -18.47 -21.75
CA LYS A 210 -16.46 -19.75 -21.74
C LYS A 210 -17.89 -19.59 -21.21
N LEU A 211 -18.09 -18.76 -20.18
CA LEU A 211 -19.40 -18.39 -19.61
C LEU A 211 -20.23 -17.44 -20.49
N LYS A 212 -19.83 -17.21 -21.76
CA LYS A 212 -20.50 -16.32 -22.72
C LYS A 212 -20.53 -14.84 -22.31
N LEU A 213 -19.56 -14.40 -21.49
CA LEU A 213 -19.31 -13.00 -21.13
C LEU A 213 -17.98 -12.55 -21.78
N PRO A 214 -17.93 -12.37 -23.11
CA PRO A 214 -16.66 -12.14 -23.82
C PRO A 214 -16.01 -10.82 -23.42
N ILE A 215 -14.81 -10.92 -22.83
CA ILE A 215 -13.90 -9.82 -22.49
C ILE A 215 -12.58 -10.02 -23.25
N LYS A 216 -12.04 -8.90 -23.75
CA LYS A 216 -10.73 -8.83 -24.42
C LYS A 216 -9.62 -8.63 -23.40
N TRP A 217 -8.47 -9.27 -23.60
CA TRP A 217 -7.32 -9.14 -22.70
C TRP A 217 -6.78 -7.71 -22.66
N GLU A 218 -6.85 -7.02 -23.80
CA GLU A 218 -6.42 -5.65 -24.01
C GLU A 218 -7.27 -4.67 -23.19
N HIS A 219 -8.54 -5.00 -22.94
CA HIS A 219 -9.45 -4.20 -22.12
C HIS A 219 -9.03 -4.25 -20.64
N VAL A 220 -8.81 -5.46 -20.10
CA VAL A 220 -8.32 -5.65 -18.72
C VAL A 220 -6.95 -4.99 -18.54
N SER A 221 -6.06 -5.16 -19.51
CA SER A 221 -4.72 -4.55 -19.51
C SER A 221 -4.77 -3.02 -19.55
N ARG A 222 -5.68 -2.42 -20.33
CA ARG A 222 -5.90 -0.96 -20.36
C ARG A 222 -6.37 -0.43 -19.01
N ILE A 223 -7.24 -1.16 -18.31
CA ILE A 223 -7.77 -0.72 -17.01
C ILE A 223 -6.71 -0.81 -15.90
N ALA A 224 -5.87 -1.85 -15.92
CA ALA A 224 -4.73 -1.96 -15.00
C ALA A 224 -3.68 -0.88 -15.28
N GLY A 225 -3.37 -0.63 -16.55
CA GLY A 225 -2.35 0.33 -16.98
C GLY A 225 -1.00 -0.33 -17.26
N LYS A 226 -0.06 0.45 -17.82
CA LYS A 226 1.24 -0.08 -18.26
C LYS A 226 2.13 -0.44 -17.05
N GLY A 227 2.63 -1.68 -17.03
CA GLY A 227 3.50 -2.18 -15.97
C GLY A 227 2.77 -2.63 -14.70
N VAL A 228 1.43 -2.72 -14.74
CA VAL A 228 0.59 -3.10 -13.61
C VAL A 228 0.05 -4.52 -13.81
N ALA A 229 0.35 -5.43 -12.89
CA ALA A 229 -0.11 -6.82 -12.95
C ALA A 229 -1.62 -6.90 -12.64
N PRO A 230 -2.50 -7.37 -13.55
CA PRO A 230 -3.93 -7.23 -13.34
C PRO A 230 -4.49 -8.09 -12.18
N GLY A 231 -4.89 -7.47 -11.07
CA GLY A 231 -5.67 -8.11 -10.01
C GLY A 231 -7.13 -8.42 -10.39
N ARG A 232 -7.86 -9.13 -9.51
CA ARG A 232 -9.32 -9.41 -9.65
C ARG A 232 -10.13 -8.14 -9.87
N MET A 233 -9.74 -7.04 -9.24
CA MET A 233 -10.37 -5.73 -9.38
C MET A 233 -10.41 -5.20 -10.83
N HIS A 234 -9.38 -5.48 -11.65
CA HIS A 234 -9.35 -5.03 -13.04
C HIS A 234 -10.27 -5.86 -13.95
N VAL A 235 -10.37 -7.17 -13.69
CA VAL A 235 -11.36 -8.02 -14.37
C VAL A 235 -12.78 -7.59 -13.97
N ALA A 236 -13.02 -7.33 -12.69
CA ALA A 236 -14.30 -6.79 -12.21
C ALA A 236 -14.68 -5.45 -12.87
N ARG A 237 -13.72 -4.53 -13.03
CA ARG A 237 -13.91 -3.27 -13.77
C ARG A 237 -14.20 -3.51 -15.25
N ALA A 238 -13.50 -4.43 -15.92
CA ALA A 238 -13.76 -4.78 -17.31
C ALA A 238 -15.19 -5.35 -17.49
N MET A 239 -15.68 -6.15 -16.53
CA MET A 239 -17.06 -6.65 -16.55
C MET A 239 -18.11 -5.53 -16.39
N VAL A 240 -17.82 -4.50 -15.59
CA VAL A 240 -18.70 -3.31 -15.44
C VAL A 240 -18.65 -2.45 -16.71
N GLU A 241 -17.46 -2.12 -17.21
CA GLU A 241 -17.30 -1.32 -18.44
C GLU A 241 -17.88 -2.01 -19.70
N ALA A 242 -17.93 -3.35 -19.70
CA ALA A 242 -18.58 -4.13 -20.76
C ALA A 242 -20.09 -4.36 -20.54
N GLY A 243 -20.68 -3.85 -19.45
CA GLY A 243 -22.11 -3.96 -19.17
C GLY A 243 -22.61 -5.34 -18.72
N TYR A 244 -21.72 -6.29 -18.41
CA TYR A 244 -22.11 -7.63 -17.94
C TYR A 244 -22.57 -7.64 -16.46
N VAL A 245 -22.21 -6.60 -15.71
CA VAL A 245 -22.62 -6.38 -14.32
C VAL A 245 -22.76 -4.89 -14.02
N GLU A 246 -23.72 -4.53 -13.18
CA GLU A 246 -24.03 -3.16 -12.79
C GLU A 246 -22.89 -2.48 -12.00
N ASN A 247 -22.15 -3.26 -11.21
CA ASN A 247 -21.17 -2.75 -10.25
C ASN A 247 -20.19 -3.85 -9.79
N LEU A 248 -19.10 -3.41 -9.16
CA LEU A 248 -18.03 -4.29 -8.66
C LEU A 248 -18.53 -5.34 -7.65
N LYS A 249 -19.47 -4.98 -6.76
CA LYS A 249 -20.05 -5.92 -5.78
C LYS A 249 -20.75 -7.08 -6.48
N GLN A 250 -21.48 -6.82 -7.56
CA GLN A 250 -22.14 -7.84 -8.37
C GLN A 250 -21.13 -8.72 -9.13
N ALA A 251 -20.01 -8.14 -9.62
CA ALA A 251 -18.92 -8.90 -10.25
C ALA A 251 -18.30 -9.94 -9.29
N PHE A 252 -17.96 -9.51 -8.08
CA PHE A 252 -17.43 -10.42 -7.06
C PHE A 252 -18.48 -11.44 -6.62
N ALA A 253 -19.69 -11.01 -6.24
CA ALA A 253 -20.72 -11.90 -5.71
C ALA A 253 -21.22 -12.98 -6.69
N ARG A 254 -21.15 -12.75 -8.01
CA ARG A 254 -21.61 -13.72 -9.02
C ARG A 254 -20.50 -14.54 -9.67
N TYR A 255 -19.29 -14.00 -9.80
CA TYR A 255 -18.26 -14.56 -10.70
C TYR A 255 -16.86 -14.68 -10.09
N LEU A 256 -16.41 -13.69 -9.30
CA LEU A 256 -15.00 -13.53 -8.90
C LEU A 256 -14.71 -13.77 -7.40
N PHE A 257 -15.71 -14.20 -6.62
CA PHE A 257 -15.53 -14.70 -5.25
C PHE A 257 -14.64 -15.96 -5.22
N ASP A 258 -14.07 -16.30 -4.06
CA ASP A 258 -13.16 -17.45 -3.95
C ASP A 258 -13.90 -18.76 -4.23
N GLY A 259 -13.43 -19.53 -5.23
CA GLY A 259 -14.13 -20.72 -5.75
C GLY A 259 -15.25 -20.42 -6.77
N GLY A 260 -15.48 -19.14 -7.13
CA GLY A 260 -16.55 -18.73 -8.05
C GLY A 260 -16.33 -19.12 -9.52
N PRO A 261 -17.36 -19.04 -10.38
CA PRO A 261 -17.33 -19.55 -11.76
C PRO A 261 -16.19 -19.01 -12.64
N ALA A 262 -15.75 -17.78 -12.40
CA ALA A 262 -14.64 -17.15 -13.14
C ALA A 262 -13.35 -17.03 -12.30
N TYR A 263 -13.36 -17.48 -11.05
CA TYR A 263 -12.20 -17.41 -10.15
C TYR A 263 -11.02 -18.25 -10.66
N SER A 264 -9.80 -17.79 -10.39
CA SER A 264 -8.57 -18.55 -10.56
C SER A 264 -7.65 -18.27 -9.37
N THR A 265 -7.01 -19.32 -8.86
CA THR A 265 -5.81 -19.20 -8.02
C THR A 265 -4.61 -18.75 -8.87
N GLY A 266 -3.55 -18.25 -8.23
CA GLY A 266 -2.26 -17.97 -8.83
C GLY A 266 -1.18 -18.93 -8.34
N SER A 267 0.03 -18.40 -8.22
CA SER A 267 1.21 -19.04 -7.63
C SER A 267 1.74 -18.17 -6.48
N GLU A 268 0.84 -17.80 -5.57
CA GLU A 268 1.17 -17.01 -4.38
C GLU A 268 2.09 -17.82 -3.43
N PRO A 269 3.08 -17.18 -2.78
CA PRO A 269 3.97 -17.82 -1.80
C PRO A 269 3.28 -18.00 -0.45
N LEU A 270 3.87 -18.81 0.43
CA LEU A 270 3.37 -18.97 1.79
C LEU A 270 3.54 -17.69 2.61
N ALA A 271 2.56 -17.39 3.46
CA ALA A 271 2.58 -16.23 4.34
C ALA A 271 3.83 -16.22 5.25
N GLU A 272 4.26 -17.37 5.75
CA GLU A 272 5.50 -17.51 6.52
C GLU A 272 6.76 -17.14 5.72
N GLU A 273 6.85 -17.51 4.43
CA GLU A 273 7.99 -17.17 3.56
C GLU A 273 8.08 -15.65 3.33
N ALA A 274 6.93 -15.00 3.10
CA ALA A 274 6.87 -13.56 2.96
C ALA A 274 7.28 -12.83 4.24
N ILE A 275 6.81 -13.27 5.42
CA ILE A 275 7.20 -12.70 6.72
C ILE A 275 8.72 -12.85 6.93
N GLN A 276 9.28 -14.03 6.71
CA GLN A 276 10.72 -14.26 6.85
C GLN A 276 11.54 -13.37 5.90
N LEU A 277 11.08 -13.19 4.65
CA LEU A 277 11.73 -12.27 3.71
C LEU A 277 11.64 -10.81 4.18
N ILE A 278 10.47 -10.35 4.66
CA ILE A 278 10.28 -8.98 5.20
C ILE A 278 11.23 -8.74 6.40
N CYS A 279 11.39 -9.71 7.30
CA CYS A 279 12.35 -9.62 8.40
C CYS A 279 13.80 -9.50 7.86
N LYS A 280 14.15 -10.36 6.90
CA LYS A 280 15.48 -10.45 6.27
C LYS A 280 15.85 -9.22 5.43
N THR A 281 14.86 -8.48 4.93
CA THR A 281 15.01 -7.20 4.20
C THR A 281 14.94 -5.97 5.12
N GLY A 282 14.69 -6.14 6.42
CA GLY A 282 14.65 -5.04 7.39
C GLY A 282 13.33 -4.25 7.44
N GLY A 283 12.21 -4.93 7.18
CA GLY A 283 10.87 -4.37 7.28
C GLY A 283 10.06 -4.93 8.46
N MET A 284 8.98 -4.23 8.81
CA MET A 284 7.98 -4.68 9.79
C MET A 284 6.91 -5.50 9.07
N ALA A 285 6.74 -6.78 9.43
CA ALA A 285 5.72 -7.66 8.87
C ALA A 285 4.42 -7.62 9.70
N VAL A 286 3.30 -7.29 9.06
CA VAL A 286 2.01 -7.00 9.70
C VAL A 286 0.86 -7.69 8.94
N LEU A 287 -0.05 -8.36 9.65
CA LEU A 287 -1.18 -9.05 9.04
C LEU A 287 -2.29 -8.05 8.67
N ALA A 288 -2.60 -7.97 7.38
CA ALA A 288 -3.68 -7.12 6.87
C ALA A 288 -5.07 -7.71 7.20
N HIS A 289 -6.07 -6.83 7.34
CA HIS A 289 -7.52 -7.14 7.41
C HIS A 289 -7.92 -8.55 7.91
N PRO A 290 -7.55 -8.94 9.15
CA PRO A 290 -7.76 -10.30 9.67
C PRO A 290 -9.25 -10.71 9.85
N TRP A 291 -10.17 -9.79 9.58
CA TRP A 291 -11.62 -10.00 9.45
C TRP A 291 -12.06 -10.56 8.09
N ALA A 292 -11.17 -10.66 7.10
CA ALA A 292 -11.41 -11.36 5.83
C ALA A 292 -11.10 -12.87 5.92
N LEU A 293 -10.38 -13.31 6.96
CA LEU A 293 -9.90 -14.68 7.15
C LEU A 293 -10.97 -15.61 7.72
N LYS A 294 -10.93 -16.89 7.31
CA LYS A 294 -11.81 -17.96 7.81
C LYS A 294 -11.44 -18.38 9.23
N ASN A 295 -10.14 -18.48 9.54
CA ASN A 295 -9.65 -18.81 10.87
C ASN A 295 -8.46 -17.91 11.29
N PRO A 296 -8.71 -16.64 11.66
CA PRO A 296 -7.65 -15.71 12.03
C PRO A 296 -6.83 -16.17 13.24
N VAL A 297 -7.37 -16.97 14.16
CA VAL A 297 -6.63 -17.46 15.33
C VAL A 297 -5.56 -18.47 14.93
N ALA A 298 -5.88 -19.42 14.03
CA ALA A 298 -4.92 -20.40 13.54
C ALA A 298 -3.83 -19.76 12.67
N VAL A 299 -4.21 -18.77 11.85
CA VAL A 299 -3.29 -17.95 11.04
C VAL A 299 -2.35 -17.18 11.97
N VAL A 300 -2.86 -16.31 12.84
CA VAL A 300 -2.07 -15.45 13.73
C VAL A 300 -1.05 -16.25 14.55
N ARG A 301 -1.43 -17.41 15.08
CA ARG A 301 -0.52 -18.29 15.82
C ARG A 301 0.72 -18.67 15.01
N ARG A 302 0.54 -19.28 13.83
CA ARG A 302 1.65 -19.72 12.97
C ARG A 302 2.46 -18.56 12.40
N LEU A 303 1.80 -17.46 12.04
CA LEU A 303 2.50 -16.29 11.53
C LEU A 303 3.34 -15.61 12.62
N LYS A 304 2.89 -15.65 13.89
CA LYS A 304 3.70 -15.17 15.03
C LYS A 304 5.00 -15.98 15.15
N ASP A 305 4.92 -17.31 15.07
CA ASP A 305 6.08 -18.21 15.11
C ASP A 305 7.07 -17.92 13.94
N ALA A 306 6.56 -17.46 12.79
CA ALA A 306 7.36 -17.07 11.62
C ALA A 306 7.97 -15.66 11.67
N GLY A 307 7.65 -14.83 12.69
CA GLY A 307 8.19 -13.48 12.86
C GLY A 307 7.18 -12.33 12.65
N LEU A 308 5.87 -12.56 12.76
CA LEU A 308 4.88 -11.48 12.65
C LEU A 308 5.02 -10.46 13.80
N HIS A 309 5.07 -9.17 13.42
CA HIS A 309 5.26 -8.06 14.36
C HIS A 309 3.92 -7.45 14.82
N GLY A 310 2.92 -7.42 13.95
CA GLY A 310 1.62 -6.81 14.23
C GLY A 310 0.48 -7.33 13.36
N MET A 311 -0.71 -6.79 13.59
CA MET A 311 -1.90 -7.03 12.79
C MET A 311 -2.83 -5.80 12.77
N GLU A 312 -3.68 -5.69 11.76
CA GLU A 312 -4.73 -4.66 11.72
C GLU A 312 -5.85 -4.96 12.73
N VAL A 313 -6.16 -3.97 13.56
CA VAL A 313 -7.17 -4.02 14.65
C VAL A 313 -8.05 -2.77 14.65
N TYR A 314 -7.52 -1.64 14.18
CA TYR A 314 -8.25 -0.38 14.02
C TYR A 314 -8.80 -0.25 12.60
N ARG A 315 -10.01 0.29 12.50
CA ARG A 315 -10.80 0.50 11.28
C ARG A 315 -11.55 1.82 11.37
N SER A 316 -12.31 2.15 10.32
CA SER A 316 -13.13 3.37 10.23
C SER A 316 -14.38 3.34 11.11
N ASP A 317 -14.94 2.14 11.36
CA ASP A 317 -16.04 1.89 12.31
C ASP A 317 -15.56 1.81 13.78
N GLY A 318 -14.27 1.51 14.01
CA GLY A 318 -13.65 1.63 15.32
C GLY A 318 -12.51 0.64 15.57
N LYS A 319 -12.40 0.16 16.82
CA LYS A 319 -11.46 -0.90 17.22
C LYS A 319 -12.26 -2.18 17.44
N LEU A 320 -11.91 -3.26 16.75
CA LEU A 320 -12.59 -4.53 16.93
C LEU A 320 -12.02 -5.27 18.16
N ALA A 321 -12.86 -5.53 19.17
CA ALA A 321 -12.43 -6.14 20.44
C ALA A 321 -11.71 -7.48 20.24
N VAL A 322 -12.35 -8.43 19.54
CA VAL A 322 -11.81 -9.78 19.27
C VAL A 322 -10.41 -9.74 18.64
N TYR A 323 -10.14 -8.80 17.72
CA TYR A 323 -8.82 -8.65 17.10
C TYR A 323 -7.81 -7.93 17.99
N SER A 324 -8.26 -7.09 18.95
CA SER A 324 -7.37 -6.64 20.03
C SER A 324 -6.97 -7.79 20.91
N ASP A 325 -7.93 -8.57 21.39
CA ASP A 325 -7.70 -9.58 22.41
C ASP A 325 -6.83 -10.72 21.83
N LEU A 326 -6.98 -11.00 20.53
CA LEU A 326 -6.08 -11.85 19.75
C LEU A 326 -4.68 -11.24 19.59
N ALA A 327 -4.55 -9.95 19.31
CA ALA A 327 -3.25 -9.28 19.23
C ALA A 327 -2.54 -9.21 20.60
N ASP A 328 -3.29 -8.99 21.68
CA ASP A 328 -2.82 -9.04 23.07
C ASP A 328 -2.31 -10.44 23.42
N ALA A 329 -3.08 -11.49 23.11
CA ALA A 329 -2.72 -12.88 23.40
C ALA A 329 -1.43 -13.37 22.71
N TYR A 330 -1.07 -12.81 21.55
CA TYR A 330 0.15 -13.16 20.81
C TYR A 330 1.25 -12.08 20.85
N GLY A 331 1.10 -11.03 21.66
CA GLY A 331 2.08 -9.94 21.75
C GLY A 331 2.35 -9.29 20.39
N LEU A 332 1.29 -8.82 19.73
CA LEU A 332 1.31 -8.19 18.41
C LEU A 332 0.93 -6.72 18.48
N LEU A 333 1.62 -5.90 17.69
CA LEU A 333 1.30 -4.49 17.48
C LEU A 333 -0.08 -4.33 16.83
N LYS A 334 -0.86 -3.37 17.31
CA LYS A 334 -2.26 -3.14 16.91
C LYS A 334 -2.33 -1.95 15.96
N LEU A 335 -2.25 -2.22 14.66
CA LEU A 335 -2.23 -1.20 13.62
C LEU A 335 -3.60 -1.09 12.95
N GLY A 336 -3.67 -0.35 11.84
CA GLY A 336 -4.87 -0.27 11.01
C GLY A 336 -4.83 0.91 10.05
N GLY A 337 -5.17 0.65 8.79
CA GLY A 337 -5.48 1.68 7.81
C GLY A 337 -6.87 1.51 7.19
N SER A 338 -7.20 2.40 6.27
CA SER A 338 -8.53 2.44 5.63
C SER A 338 -8.76 1.38 4.56
N ASP A 339 -7.68 0.77 4.04
CA ASP A 339 -7.69 -0.04 2.81
C ASP A 339 -8.26 0.76 1.61
N TYR A 340 -7.94 2.06 1.58
CA TYR A 340 -8.48 2.98 0.58
C TYR A 340 -7.83 2.73 -0.79
N HIS A 341 -8.69 2.47 -1.77
CA HIS A 341 -8.32 2.38 -3.19
C HIS A 341 -8.80 3.62 -3.98
N GLY A 342 -9.75 4.40 -3.46
CA GLY A 342 -10.39 5.52 -4.16
C GLY A 342 -11.47 5.07 -5.16
N ARG A 343 -12.14 3.95 -4.87
CA ARG A 343 -13.30 3.41 -5.60
C ARG A 343 -14.44 4.42 -5.66
N GLY A 344 -14.61 5.22 -4.61
CA GLY A 344 -15.66 6.23 -4.48
C GLY A 344 -17.04 5.65 -4.14
N GLY A 345 -17.97 6.55 -3.81
CA GLY A 345 -19.29 6.20 -3.26
C GLY A 345 -19.24 5.85 -1.76
N HIS A 346 -20.36 5.43 -1.19
CA HIS A 346 -20.54 5.27 0.27
C HIS A 346 -20.02 3.93 0.85
N GLY A 347 -19.27 3.14 0.08
CA GLY A 347 -18.85 1.77 0.44
C GLY A 347 -17.37 1.60 0.79
N GLU A 348 -16.61 2.69 0.90
CA GLU A 348 -15.17 2.70 1.10
C GLU A 348 -14.81 3.64 2.28
N SER A 349 -13.79 3.28 3.06
CA SER A 349 -13.29 4.11 4.15
C SER A 349 -12.36 5.19 3.60
N GLU A 350 -12.60 6.46 3.91
CA GLU A 350 -11.71 7.57 3.49
C GLU A 350 -10.32 7.50 4.14
N LEU A 351 -9.30 8.02 3.44
CA LEU A 351 -7.93 8.12 3.98
C LEU A 351 -7.92 8.87 5.32
N GLY A 352 -7.31 8.27 6.34
CA GLY A 352 -7.24 8.85 7.69
C GLY A 352 -8.54 8.81 8.50
N SER A 353 -9.60 8.16 7.99
CA SER A 353 -10.84 7.94 8.76
C SER A 353 -10.64 6.95 9.92
N VAL A 354 -9.64 6.07 9.83
CA VAL A 354 -9.27 5.13 10.88
C VAL A 354 -8.68 5.87 12.07
N ASN A 355 -9.32 5.73 13.23
CA ASN A 355 -8.88 6.40 14.45
C ASN A 355 -7.77 5.60 15.18
N LEU A 356 -6.63 5.40 14.48
CA LEU A 356 -5.43 4.77 15.03
C LEU A 356 -4.86 5.64 16.18
N PRO A 357 -4.74 5.13 17.42
CA PRO A 357 -4.23 5.93 18.53
C PRO A 357 -2.74 6.20 18.45
N VAL A 358 -2.33 7.39 18.89
CA VAL A 358 -0.91 7.82 18.98
C VAL A 358 -0.06 6.84 19.82
N LEU A 359 -0.65 6.19 20.84
CA LEU A 359 0.03 5.13 21.60
C LEU A 359 0.39 3.93 20.71
N ALA A 360 -0.52 3.43 19.87
CA ALA A 360 -0.23 2.30 19.00
C ALA A 360 0.86 2.62 17.94
N VAL A 361 0.96 3.89 17.52
CA VAL A 361 2.06 4.37 16.65
C VAL A 361 3.37 4.49 17.44
N TYR A 362 3.32 4.87 18.71
CA TYR A 362 4.49 4.88 19.59
C TYR A 362 5.03 3.46 19.85
N ASP A 363 4.15 2.52 20.23
CA ASP A 363 4.48 1.10 20.42
C ASP A 363 5.08 0.50 19.14
N PHE A 364 4.53 0.85 17.97
CA PHE A 364 5.07 0.47 16.67
C PHE A 364 6.48 1.02 16.43
N LEU A 365 6.75 2.28 16.79
CA LEU A 365 8.07 2.89 16.60
C LEU A 365 9.13 2.29 17.52
N GLU A 366 8.81 1.93 18.76
CA GLU A 366 9.76 1.27 19.68
C GLU A 366 10.27 -0.07 19.09
N VAL A 367 9.46 -0.77 18.29
CA VAL A 367 9.87 -2.01 17.58
C VAL A 367 10.47 -1.73 16.19
N ALA A 368 9.85 -0.84 15.40
CA ALA A 368 10.24 -0.57 14.02
C ALA A 368 11.58 0.16 13.90
N ARG A 369 11.88 1.09 14.82
CA ARG A 369 13.07 1.94 14.71
C ARG A 369 14.39 1.18 14.84
N PRO A 370 14.58 0.24 15.79
CA PRO A 370 15.78 -0.62 15.82
C PRO A 370 15.98 -1.42 14.52
N ILE A 371 14.91 -2.02 13.98
CA ILE A 371 14.93 -2.79 12.73
C ILE A 371 15.32 -1.90 11.55
N TRP A 372 14.71 -0.72 11.45
CA TRP A 372 15.01 0.27 10.42
C TRP A 372 16.43 0.84 10.55
N CYS A 373 16.94 1.06 11.76
CA CYS A 373 18.34 1.48 11.99
C CYS A 373 19.33 0.43 11.50
N ALA A 374 19.09 -0.86 11.81
CA ALA A 374 19.90 -1.96 11.31
C ALA A 374 19.87 -2.04 9.78
N ALA A 375 18.68 -1.92 9.17
CA ALA A 375 18.52 -1.90 7.71
C ALA A 375 19.27 -0.73 7.06
N ILE A 376 19.15 0.49 7.60
CA ILE A 376 19.88 1.68 7.15
C ILE A 376 21.39 1.44 7.21
N ARG A 377 21.91 0.95 8.33
CA ARG A 377 23.34 0.63 8.50
C ARG A 377 23.81 -0.39 7.47
N ASP A 378 23.08 -1.49 7.29
CA ASP A 378 23.49 -2.58 6.41
C ASP A 378 23.51 -2.15 4.93
N ILE A 379 22.56 -1.30 4.52
CA ILE A 379 22.55 -0.61 3.21
C ILE A 379 23.78 0.28 3.03
N LEU A 380 24.04 1.18 3.99
CA LEU A 380 25.15 2.13 3.89
C LEU A 380 26.51 1.44 3.98
N LYS A 381 26.59 0.31 4.69
CA LYS A 381 27.77 -0.56 4.77
C LYS A 381 28.02 -1.28 3.44
N SER A 382 26.98 -1.81 2.80
CA SER A 382 27.07 -2.40 1.45
C SER A 382 27.56 -1.37 0.43
N TYR A 383 27.10 -0.12 0.49
CA TYR A 383 27.60 0.96 -0.39
C TYR A 383 29.02 1.43 -0.05
N ALA A 384 29.42 1.37 1.23
CA ALA A 384 30.81 1.62 1.66
C ALA A 384 31.79 0.50 1.26
N GLU A 385 31.27 -0.68 0.88
CA GLU A 385 32.03 -1.84 0.43
C GLU A 385 32.03 -1.97 -1.11
N GLU A 386 30.93 -1.58 -1.77
CA GLU A 386 30.84 -1.43 -3.23
C GLU A 386 30.19 -0.07 -3.61
N PRO A 387 30.99 1.00 -3.77
CA PRO A 387 30.49 2.35 -4.07
C PRO A 387 30.15 2.53 -5.56
N SER A 388 29.14 1.79 -6.04
CA SER A 388 28.63 1.89 -7.41
C SER A 388 27.48 2.88 -7.54
N ASP A 389 27.29 3.45 -8.74
CA ASP A 389 26.12 4.29 -9.07
C ASP A 389 24.80 3.52 -8.87
N SER A 390 24.79 2.20 -9.12
CA SER A 390 23.63 1.32 -8.89
C SER A 390 23.26 1.26 -7.40
N ASN A 391 24.24 1.01 -6.53
CA ASN A 391 24.01 0.98 -5.08
C ASN A 391 23.60 2.36 -4.55
N LEU A 392 24.20 3.44 -5.05
CA LEU A 392 23.79 4.81 -4.75
C LEU A 392 22.33 5.07 -5.17
N ALA A 393 21.93 4.67 -6.38
CA ALA A 393 20.55 4.82 -6.85
C ALA A 393 19.55 3.97 -6.06
N ARG A 394 19.92 2.77 -5.59
CA ARG A 394 19.11 1.96 -4.67
C ARG A 394 18.84 2.70 -3.36
N ILE A 395 19.84 3.38 -2.79
CA ILE A 395 19.68 4.25 -1.60
C ILE A 395 18.76 5.44 -1.93
N MET A 396 18.97 6.09 -3.09
CA MET A 396 18.19 7.26 -3.49
C MET A 396 16.75 6.94 -3.92
N ARG A 397 16.41 5.69 -4.29
CA ARG A 397 15.05 5.27 -4.71
C ARG A 397 13.97 5.56 -3.66
N PHE A 398 14.33 5.51 -2.38
CA PHE A 398 13.44 5.79 -1.25
C PHE A 398 13.81 7.08 -0.49
N GLY A 399 14.98 7.65 -0.78
CA GLY A 399 15.45 8.90 -0.18
C GLY A 399 14.66 10.13 -0.65
N ARG A 400 14.49 11.11 0.24
CA ARG A 400 13.83 12.39 -0.07
C ARG A 400 14.77 13.36 -0.80
N THR A 401 14.74 13.38 -2.13
CA THR A 401 15.75 14.11 -2.94
C THR A 401 15.19 15.12 -3.95
N ARG A 402 14.62 16.22 -3.44
CA ARG A 402 14.66 17.51 -4.15
C ARG A 402 15.15 18.65 -3.25
N ILE A 403 16.35 18.45 -2.71
CA ILE A 403 17.19 19.50 -2.08
C ILE A 403 18.32 19.96 -3.04
N PHE A 404 18.52 19.25 -4.16
CA PHE A 404 19.54 19.52 -5.19
C PHE A 404 19.38 20.85 -5.97
N LYS A 405 18.36 21.67 -5.69
CA LYS A 405 18.23 23.04 -6.22
C LYS A 405 18.36 24.04 -5.06
N GLY A 406 19.59 24.47 -4.77
CA GLY A 406 19.90 25.51 -3.79
C GLY A 406 20.84 25.10 -2.65
N GLY A 407 21.03 23.80 -2.41
CA GLY A 407 22.08 23.31 -1.51
C GLY A 407 23.48 23.38 -2.14
N SER A 408 24.52 23.48 -1.31
CA SER A 408 25.90 23.29 -1.75
C SER A 408 26.11 21.88 -2.34
N PRO A 409 26.93 21.72 -3.39
CA PRO A 409 27.30 20.40 -3.90
C PRO A 409 27.86 19.50 -2.78
N PHE A 410 27.38 18.26 -2.66
CA PHE A 410 28.04 17.25 -1.83
C PHE A 410 29.46 17.00 -2.38
N SER A 411 30.47 17.06 -1.51
CA SER A 411 31.89 16.91 -1.89
C SER A 411 32.35 15.46 -1.81
N CYS A 412 31.82 14.69 -0.85
CA CYS A 412 32.15 13.29 -0.62
C CYS A 412 30.95 12.47 -0.11
N GLY A 413 31.11 11.14 -0.08
CA GLY A 413 30.12 10.17 0.39
C GLY A 413 29.62 10.44 1.82
N LYS A 414 30.50 10.97 2.69
CA LYS A 414 30.14 11.38 4.05
C LYS A 414 29.06 12.47 4.07
N ASP A 415 29.19 13.51 3.25
CA ASP A 415 28.24 14.64 3.25
C ASP A 415 26.81 14.20 2.89
N LEU A 416 26.72 13.28 1.92
CA LEU A 416 25.46 12.65 1.53
C LEU A 416 24.90 11.81 2.69
N ILE A 417 25.72 10.96 3.33
CA ILE A 417 25.27 10.13 4.44
C ILE A 417 24.80 10.96 5.63
N ASP A 418 25.54 11.98 6.06
CA ASP A 418 25.11 12.79 7.20
C ASP A 418 23.80 13.55 6.89
N ARG A 419 23.58 13.95 5.62
CA ARG A 419 22.28 14.45 5.19
C ARG A 419 21.19 13.37 5.18
N CYS A 420 21.45 12.19 4.65
CA CYS A 420 20.48 11.08 4.62
C CYS A 420 20.08 10.64 6.04
N LEU A 421 21.06 10.37 6.91
CA LEU A 421 20.82 10.00 8.30
C LEU A 421 20.00 11.07 9.03
N SER A 422 20.26 12.38 8.83
CA SER A 422 19.45 13.44 9.45
C SER A 422 17.99 13.52 8.95
N LEU A 423 17.65 12.90 7.81
CA LEU A 423 16.27 12.81 7.31
C LEU A 423 15.58 11.50 7.76
N TRP A 424 16.33 10.52 8.23
CA TRP A 424 15.86 9.17 8.55
C TRP A 424 15.82 8.87 10.04
N LEU A 425 16.76 9.40 10.81
CA LEU A 425 17.06 9.05 12.19
C LEU A 425 17.07 10.26 13.13
N THR A 426 16.79 10.01 14.40
CA THR A 426 16.91 10.97 15.52
C THR A 426 18.36 11.30 15.85
N ASN A 427 18.61 12.20 16.80
CA ASN A 427 19.99 12.57 17.18
C ASN A 427 20.70 11.38 17.85
N GLU A 428 19.94 10.66 18.68
CA GLU A 428 20.36 9.57 19.53
C GLU A 428 20.78 8.34 18.69
N GLU A 429 19.95 7.94 17.72
CA GLU A 429 20.26 6.84 16.79
C GLU A 429 21.46 7.12 15.87
N ARG A 430 21.75 8.41 15.59
CA ARG A 430 22.91 8.82 14.77
C ARG A 430 24.23 8.81 15.53
N GLN A 431 24.20 8.69 16.85
CA GLN A 431 25.35 8.51 17.74
C GLN A 431 25.64 7.02 17.95
N ASN A 432 25.88 6.31 16.85
CA ASN A 432 26.27 4.90 16.85
C ASN A 432 27.64 4.75 16.18
N VAL A 433 28.57 4.10 16.88
CA VAL A 433 29.96 3.82 16.42
C VAL A 433 30.02 3.09 15.08
N GLU A 434 29.00 2.31 14.72
CA GLU A 434 28.90 1.68 13.40
C GLU A 434 28.65 2.70 12.28
N PHE A 435 27.85 3.74 12.52
CA PHE A 435 27.69 4.84 11.57
C PHE A 435 28.96 5.69 11.47
N ASP A 436 29.72 5.85 12.56
CA ASP A 436 31.01 6.56 12.53
C ASP A 436 32.07 5.80 11.73
N ALA A 437 32.12 4.46 11.83
CA ALA A 437 32.96 3.63 10.97
C ALA A 437 32.56 3.73 9.48
N ILE A 438 31.25 3.79 9.18
CA ILE A 438 30.74 3.98 7.81
C ILE A 438 31.07 5.38 7.27
N ARG A 439 30.90 6.44 8.08
CA ARG A 439 31.29 7.82 7.74
C ARG A 439 32.76 7.91 7.36
N LEU A 440 33.64 7.23 8.11
CA LEU A 440 35.09 7.22 7.87
C LEU A 440 35.47 6.46 6.59
N LYS A 441 34.80 5.34 6.27
CA LYS A 441 34.96 4.68 4.95
C LYS A 441 34.58 5.63 3.80
N LEU A 442 33.45 6.34 3.93
CA LEU A 442 32.85 7.13 2.85
C LEU A 442 33.34 8.58 2.74
N SER A 443 34.19 9.08 3.65
CA SER A 443 34.89 10.37 3.46
C SER A 443 35.93 10.36 2.32
N HIS A 444 36.34 9.18 1.86
CA HIS A 444 37.31 9.02 0.76
C HIS A 444 36.67 8.74 -0.61
N ILE A 445 35.34 8.68 -0.68
CA ILE A 445 34.59 8.31 -1.88
C ILE A 445 33.91 9.55 -2.46
N SER A 446 34.24 9.89 -3.70
CA SER A 446 33.68 11.03 -4.43
C SER A 446 32.33 10.68 -5.06
N ILE A 447 31.35 11.61 -5.02
CA ILE A 447 30.04 11.42 -5.66
C ILE A 447 29.97 12.16 -7.00
N ASN A 448 29.65 11.44 -8.08
CA ASN A 448 29.39 12.06 -9.39
C ASN A 448 27.93 12.56 -9.51
N GLN A 449 27.73 13.87 -9.43
CA GLN A 449 26.39 14.48 -9.49
C GLN A 449 25.75 14.44 -10.89
N ALA A 450 26.54 14.27 -11.96
CA ALA A 450 25.98 14.11 -13.32
C ALA A 450 25.30 12.75 -13.51
N GLY A 451 25.89 11.69 -12.96
CA GLY A 451 25.29 10.34 -12.93
C GLY A 451 23.95 10.34 -12.21
N LEU A 452 23.92 10.88 -10.98
CA LEU A 452 22.70 11.05 -10.19
C LEU A 452 21.55 11.69 -10.97
N GLN A 453 21.77 12.82 -11.64
CA GLN A 453 20.71 13.50 -12.41
C GLN A 453 20.21 12.67 -13.61
N HIS A 454 21.07 11.88 -14.26
CA HIS A 454 20.65 10.98 -15.33
C HIS A 454 19.78 9.84 -14.77
N MET A 455 20.17 9.24 -13.64
CA MET A 455 19.46 8.13 -13.01
C MET A 455 18.07 8.53 -12.48
N PHE A 456 17.88 9.77 -12.02
CA PHE A 456 16.55 10.29 -11.66
C PHE A 456 15.62 10.54 -12.86
N ASN A 457 16.17 10.70 -14.07
CA ASN A 457 15.39 10.95 -15.29
C ASN A 457 15.10 9.67 -16.09
N SER A 458 15.89 8.60 -15.90
CA SER A 458 15.60 7.27 -16.43
C SER A 458 14.42 6.64 -15.67
N ASN A 459 13.19 6.89 -16.15
CA ASN A 459 12.01 6.16 -15.72
C ASN A 459 12.28 4.65 -15.79
N TRP A 460 12.33 3.97 -14.65
CA TRP A 460 12.49 2.53 -14.55
C TRP A 460 11.22 1.84 -15.08
N LYS A 461 11.26 1.47 -16.37
CA LYS A 461 10.14 0.86 -17.08
C LYS A 461 10.13 -0.64 -16.80
N TRP A 462 8.95 -1.16 -16.56
CA TRP A 462 8.65 -2.56 -16.89
C TRP A 462 8.72 -2.73 -18.41
N GLU A 463 9.58 -3.66 -18.86
CA GLU A 463 9.56 -4.19 -20.21
C GLU A 463 8.82 -5.54 -20.18
N ASP A 464 7.98 -5.80 -21.17
CA ASP A 464 7.06 -6.95 -21.17
C ASP A 464 7.82 -8.29 -21.30
N PRO A 465 7.69 -9.24 -20.35
CA PRO A 465 8.25 -10.58 -20.47
C PRO A 465 7.39 -11.47 -21.40
N LEU A 466 7.18 -11.04 -22.64
CA LEU A 466 6.32 -11.71 -23.63
C LEU A 466 6.96 -11.79 -25.03
N LEU A 467 8.06 -12.54 -25.15
CA LEU A 467 8.48 -13.08 -26.46
C LEU A 467 9.05 -14.51 -26.45
N VAL A 468 8.65 -15.35 -25.49
CA VAL A 468 8.88 -16.81 -25.57
C VAL A 468 7.57 -17.56 -25.32
N ILE A 469 6.76 -17.70 -26.36
CA ILE A 469 5.67 -18.68 -26.42
C ILE A 469 5.84 -19.47 -27.73
N LEU A 470 6.45 -20.65 -27.63
CA LEU A 470 6.54 -21.59 -28.74
C LEU A 470 5.17 -22.27 -28.95
N VAL A 471 4.37 -21.75 -29.87
CA VAL A 471 3.21 -22.47 -30.42
C VAL A 471 3.67 -23.24 -31.67
N PRO A 472 3.71 -24.58 -31.66
CA PRO A 472 4.02 -25.35 -32.86
C PRO A 472 2.87 -25.22 -33.87
N ALA A 473 3.07 -24.39 -34.90
CA ALA A 473 2.08 -24.09 -35.92
C ALA A 473 1.89 -25.25 -36.92
N ASN A 474 1.26 -26.33 -36.46
CA ASN A 474 0.92 -27.46 -37.31
C ASN A 474 -0.24 -27.08 -38.27
N LYS A 475 0.06 -26.86 -39.55
CA LYS A 475 -0.94 -26.59 -40.60
C LYS A 475 -0.64 -27.40 -41.87
N SER A 476 -1.56 -28.28 -42.22
CA SER A 476 -1.61 -29.01 -43.49
C SER A 476 -2.00 -28.11 -44.67
N LYS A 477 -1.63 -28.53 -45.89
CA LYS A 477 -2.02 -27.93 -47.19
C LYS A 477 -3.52 -28.20 -47.52
N PRO A 478 -4.12 -27.56 -48.54
CA PRO A 478 -3.89 -27.87 -49.98
C PRO A 478 -3.15 -26.74 -50.72
N GLU A 479 -2.20 -26.99 -51.63
CA GLU A 479 -2.29 -27.48 -53.03
C GLU A 479 -2.67 -26.43 -54.08
N ALA A 480 -1.70 -26.08 -54.94
CA ALA A 480 -1.86 -25.54 -56.29
C ALA A 480 -0.55 -25.80 -57.08
N ASN A 481 -0.64 -25.97 -58.40
CA ASN A 481 0.42 -26.50 -59.28
C ASN A 481 1.55 -25.50 -59.60
N ALA A 482 2.78 -26.00 -59.83
CA ALA A 482 3.51 -25.86 -61.12
C ALA A 482 4.96 -26.45 -61.13
N ILE A 483 5.20 -27.39 -62.07
CA ILE A 483 6.32 -27.44 -63.05
C ILE A 483 7.79 -27.38 -62.55
N ASP A 484 8.51 -28.53 -62.69
CA ASP A 484 9.90 -28.75 -63.19
C ASP A 484 11.11 -28.03 -62.49
N SER A 485 12.37 -28.52 -62.49
CA SER A 485 13.02 -29.69 -63.10
C SER A 485 14.24 -30.19 -62.28
N SER A 486 14.71 -31.41 -62.59
CA SER A 486 16.07 -32.01 -62.37
C SER A 486 16.89 -31.79 -61.07
N GLY A 487 17.43 -32.89 -60.51
CA GLY A 487 18.53 -32.86 -59.53
C GLY A 487 18.68 -34.09 -58.63
N THR A 488 19.84 -34.77 -58.66
CA THR A 488 20.09 -36.03 -57.91
C THR A 488 21.14 -35.92 -56.80
N ILE A 489 20.74 -36.32 -55.58
CA ILE A 489 21.44 -37.19 -54.58
C ILE A 489 22.99 -37.14 -54.60
N PRO A 490 23.67 -36.70 -53.52
CA PRO A 490 23.99 -37.62 -52.41
C PRO A 490 23.89 -37.04 -50.97
N PRO A 491 23.93 -37.89 -49.91
CA PRO A 491 23.62 -37.47 -48.53
C PRO A 491 24.83 -37.03 -47.70
N SER A 492 24.58 -36.21 -46.67
CA SER A 492 25.51 -36.02 -45.54
C SER A 492 24.73 -35.79 -44.23
N SER A 493 25.21 -36.38 -43.14
CA SER A 493 24.65 -36.25 -41.79
C SER A 493 25.56 -35.40 -40.90
N PRO A 494 25.01 -34.53 -40.04
CA PRO A 494 25.67 -34.10 -38.81
C PRO A 494 25.05 -34.79 -37.58
N ALA A 495 25.86 -35.06 -36.56
CA ALA A 495 25.44 -35.80 -35.37
C ALA A 495 24.68 -34.95 -34.35
N LEU A 496 23.72 -35.56 -33.65
CA LEU A 496 23.07 -34.99 -32.46
C LEU A 496 23.98 -35.19 -31.24
N ALA A 497 24.59 -34.11 -30.75
CA ALA A 497 25.31 -34.12 -29.48
C ALA A 497 24.32 -34.22 -28.31
N THR A 498 24.40 -35.31 -27.54
CA THR A 498 23.52 -35.55 -26.39
C THR A 498 24.10 -34.90 -25.14
N VAL A 499 23.40 -33.92 -24.56
CA VAL A 499 23.75 -33.35 -23.24
C VAL A 499 22.85 -33.96 -22.18
N GLN A 500 23.43 -34.64 -21.20
CA GLN A 500 22.70 -35.27 -20.10
C GLN A 500 22.34 -34.24 -19.02
N LEU A 501 21.09 -34.24 -18.56
CA LEU A 501 20.67 -33.56 -17.33
C LEU A 501 20.72 -34.55 -16.14
N PRO A 502 21.08 -34.10 -14.92
CA PRO A 502 21.21 -34.99 -13.76
C PRO A 502 19.91 -35.68 -13.33
N GLN A 503 20.01 -36.92 -12.83
CA GLN A 503 18.88 -37.68 -12.32
C GLN A 503 18.56 -37.36 -10.86
N SER A 504 17.74 -36.35 -10.61
CA SER A 504 17.12 -36.15 -9.29
C SER A 504 15.76 -35.45 -9.38
N LEU A 505 14.71 -36.22 -9.73
CA LEU A 505 13.28 -36.01 -9.44
C LEU A 505 12.44 -37.03 -10.23
N LYS A 506 12.29 -38.26 -9.69
CA LYS A 506 11.40 -39.31 -10.23
C LYS A 506 10.61 -40.01 -9.10
N ALA A 507 9.79 -39.22 -8.40
CA ALA A 507 8.70 -39.65 -7.53
C ALA A 507 7.77 -38.44 -7.32
N LEU A 508 6.45 -38.52 -7.41
CA LEU A 508 5.54 -39.62 -7.83
C LEU A 508 4.90 -39.21 -9.19
N GLY A 509 4.16 -40.01 -9.95
CA GLY A 509 2.99 -40.83 -9.61
C GLY A 509 1.84 -40.36 -10.51
N TRP A 510 1.46 -41.15 -11.50
CA TRP A 510 0.50 -40.71 -12.54
C TRP A 510 -0.94 -40.62 -12.02
N PHE A 511 -1.74 -39.72 -12.61
CA PHE A 511 -3.03 -40.13 -13.16
C PHE A 511 -3.35 -39.35 -14.44
N SER A 512 -3.79 -40.08 -15.47
CA SER A 512 -4.24 -39.51 -16.74
C SER A 512 -5.76 -39.33 -16.76
N TYR A 513 -6.25 -38.29 -17.42
CA TYR A 513 -7.57 -38.30 -18.06
C TYR A 513 -7.46 -37.69 -19.47
N GLN A 514 -8.25 -38.23 -20.39
CA GLN A 514 -8.28 -37.84 -21.81
C GLN A 514 -9.54 -37.01 -22.12
N LEU A 515 -9.47 -36.25 -23.22
CA LEU A 515 -10.52 -35.41 -23.84
C LEU A 515 -10.80 -34.07 -23.13
#